data_AF-A0A2U1J5Y6-F1
#
_entry.id   AF-A0A2U1J5Y6-F1
#
_cell.length_a   1.000
_cell.length_b   1.000
_cell.length_c   1.000
_cell.angle_alpha   90.00
_cell.angle_beta   90.00
_cell.angle_gamma   90.00
#
_symmetry.space_group_name_H-M   'P 1'
#
loop_
_entity.id
_entity.type
_entity.pdbx_description
1 polymer ?
#
loop_
_entity_poly.entity_id
_entity_poly.type
_entity_poly.pdbx_seq_one_letter_code
_entity_poly.pdbx_strand_id
1 'polypeptide(L)'
;MEFQQILSKIGINLSDTKVEINQETIFSKENLRKIIENIDRSDFIDGFSTYISNEECLRKTLLPMTRTNQNTSINSFAEKNEESLVRLLLGIDQIQTKLIENILELLPEYAESSERSNGISSLIIENLKWLDYISNPKILSEKYLEVLEIVPEIVQKEMLAAISDIISDSEHIFVSKKLVELIDQTPQLLVSILDALGGLRNSNEIERSVQNTALEMLVSSKSLDLPAILGYLFQSAIELPETAENVIS
;
A
#
# COMPACT_ATOMS: atom_id res chain seq x y z
N MET A 1 26.08 8.53 -10.68
CA MET A 1 26.39 7.12 -11.05
C MET A 1 25.10 6.51 -11.55
N GLU A 2 25.13 5.75 -12.65
CA GLU A 2 23.90 5.11 -13.14
C GLU A 2 23.34 4.19 -12.05
N PHE A 3 22.06 4.37 -11.70
CA PHE A 3 21.32 3.56 -10.72
C PHE A 3 21.63 2.05 -10.81
N GLN A 4 21.74 1.52 -12.03
CA GLN A 4 22.08 0.12 -12.31
C GLN A 4 23.49 -0.28 -11.83
N GLN A 5 24.47 0.62 -11.87
CA GLN A 5 25.83 0.38 -11.37
C GLN A 5 25.86 0.27 -9.84
N ILE A 6 24.96 0.95 -9.14
CA ILE A 6 24.83 0.83 -7.67
C ILE A 6 24.20 -0.51 -7.33
N LEU A 7 23.15 -0.91 -8.06
CA LEU A 7 22.51 -2.21 -7.90
C LEU A 7 23.47 -3.37 -8.14
N SER A 8 24.27 -3.34 -9.21
CA SER A 8 25.24 -4.41 -9.48
C SER A 8 26.31 -4.52 -8.40
N LYS A 9 26.74 -3.39 -7.80
CA LYS A 9 27.67 -3.38 -6.65
C LYS A 9 27.09 -4.04 -5.40
N ILE A 10 25.78 -3.94 -5.18
CA ILE A 10 25.09 -4.62 -4.08
C ILE A 10 24.59 -6.02 -4.49
N GLY A 11 25.08 -6.58 -5.59
CA GLY A 11 24.74 -7.93 -6.02
C GLY A 11 23.32 -8.09 -6.54
N ILE A 12 22.67 -7.00 -6.97
CA ILE A 12 21.38 -7.02 -7.66
C ILE A 12 21.62 -6.77 -9.15
N ASN A 13 21.27 -7.75 -9.97
CA ASN A 13 21.39 -7.68 -11.41
C ASN A 13 20.01 -7.53 -12.05
N LEU A 14 19.86 -6.51 -12.89
CA LEU A 14 18.67 -6.30 -13.69
C LEU A 14 18.84 -7.06 -15.01
N SER A 15 18.24 -8.25 -15.12
CA SER A 15 18.24 -8.99 -16.39
C SER A 15 17.07 -8.53 -17.28
N ASP A 16 17.09 -8.95 -18.55
CA ASP A 16 16.02 -8.62 -19.51
C ASP A 16 14.65 -9.13 -19.05
N THR A 17 14.60 -10.16 -18.20
CA THR A 17 13.34 -10.81 -17.83
C THR A 17 13.01 -10.74 -16.35
N LYS A 18 14.00 -10.62 -15.46
CA LYS A 18 13.82 -10.70 -14.00
C LYS A 18 14.85 -9.86 -13.24
N VAL A 19 14.55 -9.54 -11.99
CA VAL A 19 15.54 -9.00 -11.06
C VAL A 19 16.19 -10.15 -10.32
N GLU A 20 17.50 -10.25 -10.44
CA GLU A 20 18.29 -11.31 -9.84
C GLU A 20 19.10 -10.81 -8.64
N ILE A 21 19.18 -11.61 -7.59
CA ILE A 21 19.99 -11.33 -6.41
C ILE A 21 21.05 -12.41 -6.20
N ASN A 22 22.30 -11.97 -6.05
CA ASN A 22 23.46 -12.85 -5.90
C ASN A 22 23.80 -13.17 -4.43
N GLN A 23 23.18 -12.46 -3.49
CA GLN A 23 23.46 -12.54 -2.05
C GLN A 23 22.18 -12.43 -1.22
N GLU A 24 22.26 -12.57 0.11
CA GLU A 24 21.05 -12.42 0.94
C GLU A 24 20.58 -10.96 0.96
N THR A 25 19.27 -10.77 0.90
CA THR A 25 18.57 -9.48 0.88
C THR A 25 19.06 -8.53 1.98
N ILE A 26 19.29 -9.06 3.20
CA ILE A 26 19.75 -8.28 4.34
C ILE A 26 21.12 -7.65 4.06
N PHE A 27 22.05 -8.39 3.46
CA PHE A 27 23.36 -7.86 3.09
C PHE A 27 23.26 -6.81 1.99
N SER A 28 22.40 -7.03 0.99
CA SER A 28 22.16 -6.04 -0.07
C SER A 28 21.58 -4.74 0.49
N LYS A 29 20.60 -4.84 1.40
CA LYS A 29 19.97 -3.70 2.07
C LYS A 29 20.97 -2.90 2.91
N GLU A 30 21.78 -3.57 3.72
CA GLU A 30 22.82 -2.90 4.54
C GLU A 30 23.93 -2.26 3.70
N ASN A 31 24.36 -2.91 2.61
CA ASN A 31 25.32 -2.33 1.68
C ASN A 31 24.74 -1.13 0.95
N LEU A 32 23.48 -1.21 0.54
CA LEU A 32 22.78 -0.10 -0.10
C LEU A 32 22.64 1.10 0.83
N ARG A 33 22.28 0.88 2.10
CA ARG A 33 22.22 1.93 3.13
C ARG A 33 23.55 2.68 3.24
N LYS A 34 24.67 1.95 3.34
CA LYS A 34 26.02 2.55 3.41
C LYS A 34 26.39 3.33 2.14
N ILE A 35 25.99 2.85 0.96
CA ILE A 35 26.25 3.57 -0.29
C ILE A 35 25.43 4.85 -0.34
N ILE A 36 24.13 4.79 0.00
CA ILE A 36 23.20 5.93 0.01
C ILE A 36 23.64 7.04 0.98
N GLU A 37 24.33 6.70 2.07
CA GLU A 37 24.94 7.70 2.96
C GLU A 37 26.02 8.54 2.28
N ASN A 38 26.68 8.02 1.24
CA ASN A 38 27.87 8.60 0.61
C ASN A 38 27.63 9.11 -0.81
N ILE A 39 26.43 8.98 -1.36
CA ILE A 39 26.08 9.43 -2.71
C ILE A 39 25.03 10.55 -2.68
N ASP A 40 24.86 11.20 -3.82
CA ASP A 40 23.69 12.06 -4.03
C ASP A 40 22.43 11.19 -4.15
N ARG A 41 21.48 11.44 -3.24
CA ARG A 41 20.22 10.70 -3.17
C ARG A 41 19.30 11.08 -4.31
N SER A 42 19.36 12.33 -4.79
CA SER A 42 18.53 12.79 -5.91
C SER A 42 18.87 12.01 -7.17
N ASP A 43 20.16 11.93 -7.52
CA ASP A 43 20.63 11.17 -8.68
C ASP A 43 20.15 9.71 -8.66
N PHE A 44 20.14 9.09 -7.48
CA PHE A 44 19.67 7.71 -7.31
C PHE A 44 18.15 7.58 -7.53
N ILE A 45 17.37 8.48 -6.91
CA ILE A 45 15.91 8.52 -7.04
C ILE A 45 15.50 8.83 -8.49
N ASP A 46 16.19 9.75 -9.15
CA ASP A 46 15.95 10.14 -10.54
C ASP A 46 16.29 8.98 -11.49
N GLY A 47 17.38 8.27 -11.21
CA GLY A 47 17.76 7.05 -11.92
C GLY A 47 16.73 5.93 -11.77
N PHE A 48 16.18 5.73 -10.56
CA PHE A 48 15.09 4.79 -10.32
C PHE A 48 13.82 5.21 -11.07
N SER A 49 13.44 6.48 -10.99
CA SER A 49 12.24 7.04 -11.65
C SER A 49 12.32 6.90 -13.18
N THR A 50 13.50 7.12 -13.75
CA THR A 50 13.77 6.89 -15.17
C THR A 50 13.64 5.41 -15.54
N TYR A 51 14.10 4.50 -14.67
CA TYR A 51 14.03 3.06 -14.91
C TYR A 51 12.58 2.53 -14.87
N ILE A 52 11.79 2.96 -13.88
CA ILE A 52 10.39 2.53 -13.73
C ILE A 52 9.43 3.17 -14.74
N SER A 53 9.88 4.19 -15.48
CA SER A 53 9.08 4.78 -16.58
C SER A 53 8.77 3.77 -17.70
N ASN A 54 9.50 2.65 -17.77
CA ASN A 54 9.18 1.53 -18.64
C ASN A 54 8.29 0.53 -17.89
N GLU A 55 7.09 0.27 -18.42
CA GLU A 55 6.10 -0.66 -17.85
C GLU A 55 6.68 -2.05 -17.52
N GLU A 56 7.49 -2.61 -18.42
CA GLU A 56 8.11 -3.91 -18.18
C GLU A 56 9.12 -3.85 -17.03
N CYS A 57 9.90 -2.78 -16.95
CA CYS A 57 10.87 -2.58 -15.88
C CYS A 57 10.15 -2.41 -14.55
N LEU A 58 9.12 -1.56 -14.47
CA LEU A 58 8.28 -1.39 -13.28
C LEU A 58 7.72 -2.73 -12.81
N ARG A 59 7.06 -3.48 -13.71
CA ARG A 59 6.51 -4.81 -13.39
C ARG A 59 7.58 -5.75 -12.85
N LYS A 60 8.77 -5.79 -13.46
CA LYS A 60 9.90 -6.62 -12.99
C LYS A 60 10.36 -6.23 -11.59
N THR A 61 10.41 -4.93 -11.26
CA THR A 61 10.84 -4.46 -9.93
C THR A 61 9.83 -4.72 -8.81
N LEU A 62 8.55 -4.82 -9.15
CA LEU A 62 7.46 -5.09 -8.21
C LEU A 62 7.30 -6.58 -7.88
N LEU A 63 7.80 -7.47 -8.75
CA LEU A 63 7.76 -8.91 -8.53
C LEU A 63 8.88 -9.37 -7.58
N PRO A 64 8.70 -10.51 -6.88
CA PRO A 64 9.75 -11.14 -6.09
C PRO A 64 11.05 -11.32 -6.88
N MET A 65 12.18 -11.00 -6.26
CA MET A 65 13.50 -11.24 -6.84
C MET A 65 13.77 -12.75 -6.98
N THR A 66 14.68 -13.11 -7.89
CA THR A 66 15.12 -14.51 -8.07
C THR A 66 16.59 -14.68 -7.77
N ARG A 67 16.96 -15.72 -7.01
CA ARG A 67 18.36 -16.02 -6.69
C ARG A 67 19.11 -16.66 -7.86
N THR A 68 20.26 -16.10 -8.23
CA THR A 68 21.07 -16.51 -9.41
C THR A 68 21.61 -17.95 -9.35
N ASN A 69 21.64 -18.60 -8.18
CA ASN A 69 22.31 -19.91 -8.00
C ASN A 69 21.43 -21.17 -8.07
N GLN A 70 20.17 -21.09 -8.51
CA GLN A 70 19.30 -22.28 -8.55
C GLN A 70 19.23 -22.95 -9.93
N ASN A 71 20.29 -23.69 -10.25
CA ASN A 71 20.12 -24.96 -10.97
C ASN A 71 19.77 -26.02 -9.92
N THR A 72 18.50 -26.31 -9.67
CA THR A 72 18.02 -27.64 -9.25
C THR A 72 16.52 -27.64 -8.95
N SER A 73 15.83 -28.57 -9.59
CA SER A 73 14.57 -29.13 -9.13
C SER A 73 14.72 -29.58 -7.67
N ILE A 74 14.08 -28.90 -6.71
CA ILE A 74 13.55 -29.44 -5.43
C ILE A 74 12.83 -28.28 -4.72
N ASN A 75 11.53 -28.46 -4.45
CA ASN A 75 10.68 -27.55 -3.68
C ASN A 75 11.29 -27.21 -2.30
N SER A 76 12.03 -26.11 -2.20
CA SER A 76 12.38 -25.53 -0.91
C SER A 76 11.42 -24.39 -0.59
N PHE A 77 10.76 -24.45 0.58
CA PHE A 77 9.86 -23.38 1.06
C PHE A 77 10.55 -22.00 1.15
N ALA A 78 11.89 -21.96 1.10
CA ALA A 78 12.70 -20.75 1.08
C ALA A 78 12.73 -20.03 -0.28
N GLU A 79 12.32 -20.69 -1.38
CA GLU A 79 12.28 -20.11 -2.74
C GLU A 79 11.15 -19.10 -2.97
N LYS A 80 10.15 -19.06 -2.08
CA LYS A 80 8.93 -18.26 -2.29
C LYS A 80 8.94 -16.88 -1.64
N ASN A 81 9.97 -16.53 -0.88
CA ASN A 81 9.93 -15.39 0.04
C ASN A 81 11.03 -14.35 -0.20
N GLU A 82 11.63 -14.29 -1.39
CA GLU A 82 12.47 -13.12 -1.70
C GLU A 82 11.57 -11.90 -1.93
N GLU A 83 11.86 -10.81 -1.21
CA GLU A 83 11.14 -9.56 -1.41
C GLU A 83 11.41 -8.99 -2.82
N SER A 84 10.54 -8.09 -3.27
CA SER A 84 10.75 -7.38 -4.52
C SER A 84 11.89 -6.36 -4.38
N LEU A 85 12.41 -5.89 -5.53
CA LEU A 85 13.37 -4.79 -5.50
C LEU A 85 12.75 -3.54 -4.87
N VAL A 86 11.49 -3.26 -5.17
CA VAL A 86 10.77 -2.12 -4.58
C VAL A 86 10.74 -2.23 -3.05
N ARG A 87 10.40 -3.39 -2.48
CA ARG A 87 10.39 -3.57 -1.02
C ARG A 87 11.77 -3.39 -0.40
N LEU A 88 12.82 -3.92 -1.03
CA LEU A 88 14.19 -3.72 -0.58
C LEU A 88 14.54 -2.22 -0.52
N LEU A 89 14.22 -1.47 -1.58
CA LEU A 89 14.47 -0.04 -1.68
C LEU A 89 13.62 0.76 -0.68
N LEU A 90 12.35 0.41 -0.51
CA LEU A 90 11.47 0.98 0.51
C LEU A 90 11.97 0.69 1.92
N GLY A 91 12.78 -0.33 2.12
CA GLY A 91 13.45 -0.61 3.37
C GLY A 91 14.55 0.39 3.75
N ILE A 92 14.90 1.35 2.89
CA ILE A 92 15.93 2.36 3.14
C ILE A 92 15.29 3.71 3.49
N ASP A 93 15.42 4.10 4.75
CA ASP A 93 14.76 5.25 5.36
C ASP A 93 15.07 6.59 4.65
N GLN A 94 16.30 6.79 4.17
CA GLN A 94 16.71 8.06 3.57
C GLN A 94 16.08 8.34 2.19
N ILE A 95 15.58 7.31 1.50
CA ILE A 95 14.98 7.44 0.16
C ILE A 95 13.50 7.03 0.15
N GLN A 96 13.03 6.31 1.17
CA GLN A 96 11.72 5.69 1.22
C GLN A 96 10.58 6.66 0.91
N THR A 97 10.54 7.83 1.56
CA THR A 97 9.45 8.80 1.37
C THR A 97 9.30 9.20 -0.09
N LYS A 98 10.41 9.51 -0.77
CA LYS A 98 10.35 9.95 -2.16
C LYS A 98 10.01 8.80 -3.12
N LEU A 99 10.48 7.59 -2.83
CA LEU A 99 10.11 6.41 -3.61
C LEU A 99 8.62 6.09 -3.50
N ILE A 100 8.05 6.19 -2.29
CA ILE A 100 6.60 6.02 -2.07
C ILE A 100 5.81 7.02 -2.90
N GLU A 101 6.15 8.31 -2.85
CA GLU A 101 5.50 9.34 -3.67
C GLU A 101 5.54 8.99 -5.15
N ASN A 102 6.74 8.69 -5.68
CA ASN A 102 6.91 8.41 -7.09
C ASN A 102 6.15 7.15 -7.53
N ILE A 103 6.10 6.11 -6.69
CA ILE A 103 5.37 4.88 -7.00
C ILE A 103 3.85 5.09 -6.91
N LEU A 104 3.36 5.84 -5.92
CA LEU A 104 1.95 6.18 -5.79
C LEU A 104 1.47 7.06 -6.95
N GLU A 105 2.31 7.95 -7.48
CA GLU A 105 2.01 8.78 -8.66
C GLU A 105 1.80 7.96 -9.94
N LEU A 106 2.29 6.71 -10.00
CA LEU A 106 2.07 5.80 -11.11
C LEU A 106 0.73 5.05 -11.02
N LEU A 107 0.09 4.99 -9.84
CA LEU A 107 -1.17 4.25 -9.67
C LEU A 107 -2.28 4.69 -10.63
N PRO A 108 -2.53 6.01 -10.83
CA PRO A 108 -3.56 6.47 -11.77
C PRO A 108 -3.26 6.07 -13.22
N GLU A 109 -1.97 6.08 -13.62
CA GLU A 109 -1.55 5.73 -14.98
C GLU A 109 -1.85 4.27 -15.32
N TYR A 110 -1.64 3.36 -14.35
CA TYR A 110 -1.85 1.93 -14.55
C TYR A 110 -3.21 1.41 -14.13
N ALA A 111 -4.12 2.29 -13.69
CA ALA A 111 -5.40 1.90 -13.12
C ALA A 111 -6.31 1.13 -14.10
N GLU A 112 -6.24 1.40 -15.40
CA GLU A 112 -7.02 0.66 -16.41
C GLU A 112 -6.54 -0.79 -16.60
N SER A 113 -5.28 -1.08 -16.24
CA SER A 113 -4.72 -2.43 -16.34
C SER A 113 -5.16 -3.37 -15.20
N SER A 114 -5.88 -2.84 -14.20
CA SER A 114 -6.32 -3.54 -12.98
C SER A 114 -7.38 -4.63 -13.21
N GLU A 115 -8.07 -4.63 -14.36
CA GLU A 115 -9.01 -5.70 -14.71
C GLU A 115 -8.34 -7.07 -14.93
N ARG A 116 -7.01 -7.10 -15.04
CA ARG A 116 -6.21 -8.31 -15.21
C ARG A 116 -5.67 -8.79 -13.87
N SER A 117 -5.75 -10.08 -13.60
CA SER A 117 -5.02 -10.69 -12.50
C SER A 117 -3.52 -10.35 -12.63
N ASN A 118 -2.92 -9.80 -11.57
CA ASN A 118 -1.57 -9.22 -11.56
C ASN A 118 -1.41 -7.94 -12.39
N GLY A 119 -2.38 -7.02 -12.31
CA GLY A 119 -2.24 -5.64 -12.76
C GLY A 119 -1.13 -4.90 -12.00
N ILE A 120 -0.55 -3.87 -12.62
CA ILE A 120 0.55 -3.12 -12.01
C ILE A 120 0.06 -2.36 -10.78
N SER A 121 -1.14 -1.79 -10.79
CA SER A 121 -1.71 -1.10 -9.63
C SER A 121 -1.83 -2.01 -8.42
N SER A 122 -2.31 -3.24 -8.61
CA SER A 122 -2.40 -4.23 -7.54
C SER A 122 -1.02 -4.61 -7.01
N LEU A 123 -0.03 -4.82 -7.90
CA LEU A 123 1.35 -5.08 -7.49
C LEU A 123 1.96 -3.92 -6.69
N ILE A 124 1.66 -2.67 -7.06
CA ILE A 124 2.09 -1.49 -6.30
C ILE A 124 1.52 -1.54 -4.89
N ILE A 125 0.21 -1.74 -4.74
CA ILE A 125 -0.48 -1.79 -3.44
C ILE A 125 0.10 -2.92 -2.58
N GLU A 126 0.29 -4.12 -3.14
CA GLU A 126 0.88 -5.26 -2.43
C GLU A 126 2.31 -4.98 -1.91
N ASN A 127 3.10 -4.22 -2.67
CA ASN A 127 4.45 -3.86 -2.25
C ASN A 127 4.48 -2.85 -1.08
N LEU A 128 3.39 -2.09 -0.87
CA LEU A 128 3.26 -1.12 0.22
C LEU A 128 2.68 -1.74 1.51
N LYS A 129 2.05 -2.92 1.45
CA LYS A 129 1.48 -3.59 2.63
C LYS A 129 2.56 -4.06 3.60
N TRP A 130 2.30 -3.87 4.89
CA TRP A 130 3.12 -4.38 6.01
C TRP A 130 4.60 -4.02 5.92
N LEU A 131 4.92 -2.79 5.51
CA LEU A 131 6.29 -2.28 5.60
C LEU A 131 6.74 -2.25 7.07
N ASP A 132 7.91 -2.83 7.35
CA ASP A 132 8.46 -2.92 8.71
C ASP A 132 8.61 -1.56 9.39
N TYR A 133 8.84 -0.51 8.60
CA TYR A 133 9.07 0.85 9.06
C TYR A 133 8.62 1.86 8.01
N ILE A 134 8.00 2.95 8.44
CA ILE A 134 7.61 4.08 7.60
C ILE A 134 8.27 5.35 8.14
N SER A 135 9.13 5.96 7.32
CA SER A 135 9.99 7.09 7.69
C SER A 135 9.21 8.37 7.91
N ASN A 136 8.13 8.56 7.14
CA ASN A 136 7.23 9.71 7.30
C ASN A 136 5.78 9.25 7.12
N PRO A 137 5.13 8.77 8.20
CA PRO A 137 3.76 8.26 8.14
C PRO A 137 2.77 9.28 7.62
N LYS A 138 2.92 10.54 8.04
CA LYS A 138 2.06 11.64 7.61
C LYS A 138 2.09 11.84 6.09
N ILE A 139 3.28 12.00 5.49
CA ILE A 139 3.41 12.20 4.03
C ILE A 139 2.84 11.00 3.26
N LEU A 140 3.13 9.78 3.71
CA LEU A 140 2.54 8.58 3.11
C LEU A 140 1.01 8.64 3.14
N SER A 141 0.41 8.94 4.29
CA SER A 141 -1.05 8.97 4.44
C SER A 141 -1.71 10.07 3.61
N GLU A 142 -1.11 11.26 3.55
CA GLU A 142 -1.60 12.38 2.73
C GLU A 142 -1.55 12.02 1.25
N LYS A 143 -0.42 11.47 0.77
CA LYS A 143 -0.28 11.06 -0.63
C LYS A 143 -1.19 9.89 -1.00
N TYR A 144 -1.36 8.93 -0.09
CA TYR A 144 -2.23 7.77 -0.30
C TYR A 144 -3.69 8.20 -0.50
N LEU A 145 -4.17 9.15 0.33
CA LEU A 145 -5.51 9.71 0.21
C LEU A 145 -5.69 10.59 -1.04
N GLU A 146 -4.68 11.41 -1.38
CA GLU A 146 -4.68 12.19 -2.63
C GLU A 146 -4.86 11.27 -3.85
N VAL A 147 -4.12 10.16 -3.90
CA VAL A 147 -4.22 9.19 -4.98
C VAL A 147 -5.56 8.44 -4.94
N LEU A 148 -6.05 8.09 -3.75
CA LEU A 148 -7.35 7.44 -3.58
C LEU A 148 -8.49 8.25 -4.21
N GLU A 149 -8.45 9.58 -4.15
CA GLU A 149 -9.50 10.44 -4.71
C GLU A 149 -9.50 10.49 -6.26
N ILE A 150 -8.35 10.25 -6.91
CA ILE A 150 -8.21 10.43 -8.37
C ILE A 150 -8.21 9.11 -9.16
N VAL A 151 -8.02 7.96 -8.49
CA VAL A 151 -8.02 6.65 -9.17
C VAL A 151 -9.44 6.14 -9.45
N PRO A 152 -9.63 5.30 -10.49
CA PRO A 152 -10.90 4.64 -10.77
C PRO A 152 -11.42 3.76 -9.63
N GLU A 153 -12.74 3.57 -9.57
CA GLU A 153 -13.46 2.83 -8.50
C GLU A 153 -12.85 1.46 -8.16
N ILE A 154 -12.43 0.70 -9.18
CA ILE A 154 -11.82 -0.63 -8.98
C ILE A 154 -10.56 -0.53 -8.11
N VAL A 155 -9.69 0.44 -8.39
CA VAL A 155 -8.46 0.69 -7.63
C VAL A 155 -8.77 1.34 -6.29
N GLN A 156 -9.78 2.21 -6.20
CA GLN A 156 -10.22 2.80 -4.92
C GLN A 156 -10.60 1.71 -3.92
N LYS A 157 -11.37 0.70 -4.35
CA LYS A 157 -11.77 -0.44 -3.50
C LYS A 157 -10.57 -1.25 -3.05
N GLU A 158 -9.60 -1.48 -3.94
CA GLU A 158 -8.37 -2.21 -3.59
C GLU A 158 -7.52 -1.44 -2.58
N MET A 159 -7.38 -0.12 -2.76
CA MET A 159 -6.67 0.76 -1.83
C MET A 159 -7.37 0.79 -0.46
N LEU A 160 -8.69 0.96 -0.42
CA LEU A 160 -9.47 0.93 0.82
C LEU A 160 -9.29 -0.40 1.56
N ALA A 161 -9.33 -1.53 0.86
CA ALA A 161 -9.11 -2.85 1.46
C ALA A 161 -7.70 -3.03 2.03
N ALA A 162 -6.70 -2.32 1.50
CA ALA A 162 -5.31 -2.37 1.94
C ALA A 162 -4.94 -1.29 2.98
N ILE A 163 -5.86 -0.40 3.34
CA ILE A 163 -5.50 0.82 4.07
C ILE A 163 -4.93 0.53 5.46
N SER A 164 -5.48 -0.44 6.18
CA SER A 164 -5.03 -0.84 7.51
C SER A 164 -3.69 -1.60 7.49
N ASP A 165 -3.33 -2.15 6.33
CA ASP A 165 -2.04 -2.83 6.13
C ASP A 165 -0.92 -1.85 5.76
N ILE A 166 -1.25 -0.65 5.28
CA ILE A 166 -0.32 0.35 4.74
C ILE A 166 -0.13 1.54 5.69
N ILE A 167 -1.22 2.05 6.25
CA ILE A 167 -1.20 3.24 7.09
C ILE A 167 -0.70 2.87 8.49
N SER A 168 0.20 3.69 9.04
CA SER A 168 0.67 3.51 10.41
C SER A 168 -0.40 3.89 11.43
N ASP A 169 -0.40 3.19 12.57
CA ASP A 169 -1.28 3.48 13.71
C ASP A 169 -1.31 4.97 14.13
N SER A 170 -0.19 5.70 13.95
CA SER A 170 -0.10 7.12 14.29
C SER A 170 -1.03 8.02 13.45
N GLU A 171 -1.35 7.61 12.22
CA GLU A 171 -2.16 8.39 11.27
C GLU A 171 -3.61 7.89 11.16
N HIS A 172 -4.00 6.83 11.87
CA HIS A 172 -5.36 6.27 11.79
C HIS A 172 -6.44 7.32 12.05
N ILE A 173 -6.26 8.18 13.06
CA ILE A 173 -7.20 9.27 13.37
C ILE A 173 -7.36 10.26 12.20
N PHE A 174 -6.26 10.61 11.53
CA PHE A 174 -6.28 11.51 10.39
C PHE A 174 -6.98 10.88 9.20
N VAL A 175 -6.60 9.64 8.86
CA VAL A 175 -7.18 8.89 7.74
C VAL A 175 -8.66 8.64 7.95
N SER A 176 -9.10 8.25 9.14
CA SER A 176 -10.52 7.98 9.41
C SER A 176 -11.39 9.22 9.26
N LYS A 177 -10.91 10.41 9.66
CA LYS A 177 -11.63 11.67 9.41
C LYS A 177 -11.81 11.92 7.92
N LYS A 178 -10.76 11.69 7.12
CA LYS A 178 -10.81 11.84 5.66
C LYS A 178 -11.73 10.82 4.99
N LEU A 179 -11.72 9.59 5.45
CA LEU A 179 -12.64 8.56 4.98
C LEU A 179 -14.10 8.89 5.29
N VAL A 180 -14.40 9.46 6.47
CA VAL A 180 -15.76 9.95 6.79
C VAL A 180 -16.19 11.06 5.85
N GLU A 181 -15.32 12.04 5.56
CA GLU A 181 -15.59 13.09 4.57
C GLU A 181 -15.85 12.52 3.16
N LEU A 182 -15.23 11.37 2.83
CA LEU A 182 -15.38 10.71 1.55
C LEU A 182 -16.72 9.96 1.39
N ILE A 183 -17.36 9.53 2.49
CA ILE A 183 -18.67 8.85 2.48
C ILE A 183 -19.72 9.73 1.79
N ASP A 184 -19.76 11.02 2.14
CA ASP A 184 -20.72 11.98 1.59
C ASP A 184 -20.53 12.22 0.09
N GLN A 185 -19.30 12.04 -0.40
CA GLN A 185 -18.93 12.32 -1.78
C GLN A 185 -19.13 11.10 -2.71
N THR A 186 -19.04 9.88 -2.17
CA THR A 186 -18.96 8.64 -2.96
C THR A 186 -19.80 7.50 -2.36
N PRO A 187 -21.13 7.54 -2.47
CA PRO A 187 -22.00 6.51 -1.88
C PRO A 187 -21.75 5.10 -2.42
N GLN A 188 -21.20 4.96 -3.64
CA GLN A 188 -20.81 3.67 -4.23
C GLN A 188 -19.64 2.97 -3.52
N LEU A 189 -18.83 3.73 -2.77
CA LEU A 189 -17.70 3.20 -1.99
C LEU A 189 -18.06 2.92 -0.53
N LEU A 190 -19.30 3.20 -0.12
CA LEU A 190 -19.73 3.14 1.29
C LEU A 190 -19.27 1.87 1.99
N VAL A 191 -19.55 0.70 1.42
CA VAL A 191 -19.18 -0.60 2.02
C VAL A 191 -17.67 -0.70 2.21
N SER A 192 -16.89 -0.36 1.18
CA SER A 192 -15.43 -0.40 1.25
C SER A 192 -14.85 0.61 2.24
N ILE A 193 -15.50 1.76 2.40
CA ILE A 193 -15.10 2.78 3.39
C ILE A 193 -15.41 2.30 4.82
N LEU A 194 -16.59 1.72 5.05
CA LEU A 194 -16.95 1.17 6.37
C LEU A 194 -16.04 0.01 6.76
N ASP A 195 -15.73 -0.90 5.83
CA ASP A 195 -14.79 -2.00 6.04
C ASP A 195 -13.38 -1.45 6.38
N ALA A 196 -12.91 -0.46 5.63
CA ALA A 196 -11.65 0.23 5.89
C ALA A 196 -11.63 0.86 7.29
N LEU A 197 -12.68 1.58 7.67
CA LEU A 197 -12.80 2.22 8.98
C LEU A 197 -12.81 1.20 10.12
N GLY A 198 -13.46 0.04 9.94
CA GLY A 198 -13.43 -1.06 10.92
C GLY A 198 -12.05 -1.69 11.09
N GLY A 199 -11.16 -1.58 10.10
CA GLY A 199 -9.76 -2.03 10.20
C GLY A 199 -8.82 -1.03 10.87
N LEU A 200 -9.24 0.23 11.07
CA LEU A 200 -8.42 1.29 11.64
C LEU A 200 -8.66 1.43 13.15
N ARG A 201 -7.61 1.74 13.90
CA ARG A 201 -7.71 2.05 15.34
C ARG A 201 -8.25 3.46 15.54
N ASN A 202 -9.55 3.55 15.69
CA ASN A 202 -10.25 4.81 15.83
C ASN A 202 -10.32 5.28 17.29
N SER A 203 -10.54 6.58 17.46
CA SER A 203 -10.98 7.12 18.75
C SER A 203 -12.50 6.99 18.88
N ASN A 204 -13.01 6.87 20.11
CA ASN A 204 -14.44 6.76 20.38
C ASN A 204 -15.27 7.91 19.75
N GLU A 205 -14.69 9.10 19.58
CA GLU A 205 -15.36 10.22 18.90
C GLU A 205 -15.59 9.96 17.42
N ILE A 206 -14.60 9.37 16.74
CA ILE A 206 -14.67 9.03 15.32
C ILE A 206 -15.63 7.85 15.13
N GLU A 207 -15.53 6.82 15.96
CA GLU A 207 -16.46 5.68 15.90
C GLU A 207 -17.91 6.12 16.07
N ARG A 208 -18.21 7.04 17.00
CA ARG A 208 -19.56 7.62 17.13
C ARG A 208 -19.99 8.38 15.87
N SER A 209 -19.08 9.15 15.26
CA SER A 209 -19.37 9.86 14.01
C SER A 209 -19.70 8.88 12.90
N VAL A 210 -18.87 7.84 12.71
CA VAL A 210 -19.07 6.82 11.67
C VAL A 210 -20.33 6.01 11.94
N GLN A 211 -20.60 5.66 13.21
CA GLN A 211 -21.81 4.94 13.61
C GLN A 211 -23.06 5.75 13.27
N ASN A 212 -23.09 7.05 13.58
CA ASN A 212 -24.20 7.93 13.20
C ASN A 212 -24.39 8.00 11.68
N THR A 213 -23.30 8.18 10.93
CA THR A 213 -23.34 8.15 9.45
C THR A 213 -23.86 6.81 8.94
N ALA A 214 -23.40 5.69 9.48
CA ALA A 214 -23.86 4.35 9.10
C ALA A 214 -25.35 4.13 9.42
N LEU A 215 -25.85 4.66 10.56
CA LEU A 215 -27.27 4.64 10.92
C LEU A 215 -28.13 5.48 9.96
N GLU A 216 -27.68 6.69 9.60
CA GLU A 216 -28.35 7.52 8.60
C GLU A 216 -28.41 6.81 7.24
N MET A 217 -27.30 6.19 6.85
CA MET A 217 -27.20 5.44 5.59
C MET A 217 -28.06 4.18 5.58
N LEU A 218 -28.34 3.56 6.73
CA LEU A 218 -29.22 2.39 6.82
C LEU A 218 -30.64 2.70 6.31
N VAL A 219 -31.09 3.94 6.45
CA VAL A 219 -32.40 4.41 5.99
C VAL A 219 -32.42 4.66 4.47
N SER A 220 -31.29 5.07 3.89
CA SER A 220 -31.19 5.47 2.47
C SER A 220 -30.57 4.43 1.53
N SER A 221 -29.95 3.36 2.07
CA SER A 221 -29.19 2.38 1.29
C SER A 221 -30.05 1.31 0.61
N LYS A 222 -29.49 0.68 -0.44
CA LYS A 222 -30.13 -0.43 -1.14
C LYS A 222 -30.00 -1.72 -0.33
N SER A 223 -30.87 -2.69 -0.59
CA SER A 223 -30.90 -3.97 0.14
C SER A 223 -29.61 -4.78 0.08
N LEU A 224 -28.77 -4.57 -0.95
CA LEU A 224 -27.48 -5.26 -1.09
C LEU A 224 -26.41 -4.76 -0.11
N ASP A 225 -26.49 -3.50 0.30
CA ASP A 225 -25.45 -2.85 1.13
C ASP A 225 -25.74 -3.02 2.63
N LEU A 226 -26.99 -3.35 2.98
CA LEU A 226 -27.45 -3.51 4.36
C LEU A 226 -26.64 -4.52 5.20
N PRO A 227 -26.24 -5.71 4.71
CA PRO A 227 -25.48 -6.65 5.53
C PRO A 227 -24.13 -6.10 5.98
N ALA A 228 -23.45 -5.35 5.12
CA ALA A 228 -22.16 -4.73 5.45
C ALA A 228 -22.33 -3.59 6.45
N ILE A 229 -23.33 -2.72 6.23
CA ILE A 229 -23.67 -1.63 7.16
C ILE A 229 -24.01 -2.19 8.54
N LEU A 230 -24.85 -3.24 8.61
CA LEU A 230 -25.18 -3.91 9.86
C LEU A 230 -23.96 -4.58 10.51
N GLY A 231 -23.09 -5.22 9.70
CA GLY A 231 -21.84 -5.80 10.19
C GLY A 231 -20.95 -4.76 10.87
N TYR A 232 -20.77 -3.60 10.24
CA TYR A 232 -20.04 -2.48 10.84
C TYR A 232 -20.72 -1.97 12.12
N LEU A 233 -22.04 -1.74 12.09
CA LEU A 233 -22.79 -1.25 13.25
C LEU A 233 -22.68 -2.19 14.46
N PHE A 234 -22.76 -3.51 14.24
CA PHE A 234 -22.59 -4.49 15.30
C PHE A 234 -21.16 -4.51 15.84
N GLN A 235 -20.15 -4.41 14.98
CA GLN A 235 -18.76 -4.30 15.40
C GLN A 235 -18.53 -3.03 16.24
N SER A 236 -19.04 -1.90 15.76
CA SER A 236 -18.97 -0.61 16.46
C SER A 236 -19.69 -0.64 17.82
N ALA A 237 -20.82 -1.34 17.94
CA ALA A 237 -21.53 -1.50 19.21
C ALA A 237 -20.74 -2.33 20.25
N ILE A 238 -19.87 -3.24 19.80
CA ILE A 238 -18.96 -4.00 20.68
C ILE A 238 -17.83 -3.08 21.17
N GLU A 239 -17.28 -2.25 20.30
CA GLU A 239 -16.21 -1.29 20.60
C GLU A 239 -16.70 -0.13 21.49
N LEU A 240 -17.97 0.26 21.32
CA LEU A 240 -18.65 1.29 22.12
C LEU A 240 -19.90 0.72 22.82
N PRO A 241 -19.74 -0.01 23.95
CA PRO A 241 -20.87 -0.63 24.65
C PRO A 241 -21.97 0.35 25.06
N GLU A 242 -21.61 1.61 25.35
CA GLU A 242 -22.54 2.68 25.72
C GLU A 242 -23.51 3.06 24.60
N THR A 243 -23.15 2.77 23.35
CA THR A 243 -23.94 3.10 22.15
C THR A 243 -24.75 1.92 21.63
N ALA A 244 -24.58 0.73 22.21
CA ALA A 244 -25.21 -0.49 21.73
C ALA A 244 -26.74 -0.40 21.70
N GLU A 245 -27.35 0.32 22.66
CA GLU A 245 -28.80 0.53 22.69
C GLU A 245 -29.28 1.31 21.45
N ASN A 246 -28.56 2.36 21.03
CA ASN A 246 -28.90 3.16 19.86
C ASN A 246 -28.78 2.40 18.53
N VAL A 247 -27.92 1.38 18.49
CA VAL A 247 -27.72 0.53 17.30
C VAL A 247 -28.81 -0.53 17.20
N ILE A 248 -29.31 -1.02 18.33
CA ILE A 248 -30.27 -2.14 18.40
C ILE A 248 -31.74 -1.65 18.41
N SER A 249 -31.99 -0.41 18.85
CA SER A 249 -33.33 0.20 18.95
C SER A 249 -33.87 0.70 17.62
#